data_AF-A0A485ATM3-F1
#
_entry.id   AF-A0A485ATM3-F1
#
_cell.length_a   1.000
_cell.length_b   1.000
_cell.length_c   1.000
_cell.angle_alpha   90.00
_cell.angle_beta   90.00
_cell.angle_gamma   90.00
#
_symmetry.space_group_name_H-M   'P 1'
#
loop_
_entity.id
_entity.type
_entity.pdbx_description
1 polymer ?
#
loop_
_entity_poly.entity_id
_entity_poly.type
_entity_poly.pdbx_seq_one_letter_code
_entity_poly.pdbx_strand_id
1 'polypeptide(L)'
;MLTAGGYNPPIVVIHGNQVKDLPDSYKRYLMNYFRKSLDVMGTPIRIQFKEGENPYANKRNTLTPTQMRKRQRLMKTHQEKQVIDRRVYEC
;
A
#
# COMPACT_ATOMS: atom_id res chain seq x y z
N MET A 1 -13.47 45.18 11.05
CA MET A 1 -14.16 44.33 10.05
C MET A 1 -13.58 42.92 10.19
N LEU A 2 -14.32 41.99 10.82
CA LEU A 2 -13.85 40.63 11.10
C LEU A 2 -14.63 39.64 10.22
N THR A 3 -13.97 39.09 9.22
CA THR A 3 -14.46 37.90 8.50
C THR A 3 -13.43 36.80 8.66
N ALA A 4 -13.59 35.95 9.68
CA ALA A 4 -12.89 34.67 9.79
C ALA A 4 -13.85 33.54 9.36
N GLY A 5 -14.38 33.66 8.15
CA GLY A 5 -15.21 32.64 7.52
C GLY A 5 -14.34 31.57 6.86
N GLY A 6 -14.04 30.51 7.61
CA GLY A 6 -13.91 29.16 7.05
C GLY A 6 -12.52 28.69 6.63
N TYR A 7 -11.71 28.22 7.59
CA TYR A 7 -10.80 27.07 7.41
C TYR A 7 -10.54 26.44 8.79
N ASN A 8 -11.56 25.79 9.35
CA ASN A 8 -11.47 25.24 10.70
C ASN A 8 -12.31 23.95 10.75
N PRO A 9 -11.74 22.74 10.69
CA PRO A 9 -10.38 22.35 11.05
C PRO A 9 -9.42 22.03 9.88
N PRO A 10 -8.09 22.10 10.10
CA PRO A 10 -7.09 21.69 9.12
C PRO A 10 -7.14 20.18 8.81
N ILE A 11 -6.99 19.84 7.54
CA ILE A 11 -7.01 18.45 7.04
C ILE A 11 -5.60 18.03 6.68
N VAL A 12 -5.09 16.98 7.32
CA VAL A 12 -3.81 16.34 6.98
C VAL A 12 -4.10 15.09 6.16
N VAL A 13 -3.63 15.06 4.92
CA VAL A 13 -3.75 13.90 4.04
C VAL A 13 -2.50 13.04 4.16
N ILE A 14 -2.65 11.81 4.65
CA ILE A 14 -1.56 10.86 4.79
C ILE A 14 -1.69 9.84 3.66
N HIS A 15 -0.68 9.82 2.79
CA HIS A 15 -0.53 8.82 1.73
C HIS A 15 0.31 7.66 2.26
N GLY A 16 -0.16 6.42 2.09
CA GLY A 16 0.59 5.24 2.52
C GLY A 16 0.03 3.94 1.92
N ASN A 17 0.67 2.83 2.27
CA ASN A 17 0.22 1.48 1.94
C ASN A 17 -0.55 0.89 3.13
N GLN A 18 -1.64 0.15 2.87
CA GLN A 18 -2.49 -0.49 3.89
C GLN A 18 -3.00 0.46 4.98
N VAL A 19 -3.29 1.71 4.62
CA VAL A 19 -3.60 2.73 5.63
C VAL A 19 -4.99 2.55 6.25
N LYS A 20 -5.86 1.77 5.59
CA LYS A 20 -7.17 1.38 6.13
C LYS A 20 -7.09 0.43 7.31
N ASP A 21 -6.04 -0.40 7.38
CA ASP A 21 -5.90 -1.45 8.40
C ASP A 21 -5.27 -0.92 9.70
N LEU A 22 -4.92 0.36 9.77
CA LEU A 22 -4.35 0.90 11.00
C LEU A 22 -5.41 0.96 12.12
N PRO A 23 -5.04 0.52 13.33
CA PRO A 23 -5.92 0.61 14.49
C PRO A 23 -6.20 2.08 14.84
N ASP A 24 -7.40 2.34 15.36
CA ASP A 24 -7.83 3.70 15.70
C ASP A 24 -6.96 4.36 16.77
N SER A 25 -6.31 3.55 17.63
CA SER A 25 -5.32 4.00 18.60
C SER A 25 -4.13 4.73 17.94
N TYR A 26 -3.65 4.21 16.80
CA TYR A 26 -2.54 4.80 16.07
C TYR A 26 -2.97 6.06 15.31
N LYS A 27 -4.20 6.09 14.78
CA LYS A 27 -4.79 7.31 14.18
C LYS A 27 -4.85 8.45 15.19
N ARG A 28 -5.25 8.15 16.44
CA ARG A 28 -5.27 9.11 17.54
C ARG A 28 -3.88 9.59 17.94
N TYR A 29 -2.90 8.67 17.97
CA TYR A 29 -1.51 9.03 18.21
C TYR A 29 -0.99 10.03 17.17
N LEU A 30 -1.21 9.75 15.87
CA LEU A 30 -0.81 10.64 14.78
C LEU A 30 -1.50 12.01 14.88
N MET A 31 -2.80 12.06 15.18
CA MET A 31 -3.51 13.34 15.40
C MET A 31 -2.83 14.17 16.49
N ASN A 32 -2.53 13.55 17.64
CA ASN A 32 -1.91 14.25 18.76
C ASN A 32 -0.47 14.68 18.45
N TYR A 33 0.27 13.87 17.68
CA TYR A 33 1.62 14.20 17.24
C TYR A 33 1.62 15.43 16.33
N PHE A 34 0.81 15.42 15.27
CA PHE A 34 0.70 16.56 14.34
C PHE A 34 0.15 17.81 15.01
N ARG A 35 -0.77 17.66 15.98
CA ARG A 35 -1.27 18.78 16.79
C ARG A 35 -0.15 19.48 17.55
N LYS A 36 0.77 18.71 18.14
CA LYS A 36 1.91 19.25 18.89
C LYS A 36 2.99 19.84 17.98
N SER A 37 3.28 19.22 16.84
CA SER A 37 4.36 19.66 15.96
C SER A 37 4.02 20.92 15.16
N LEU A 38 2.74 21.14 14.85
CA LEU A 38 2.27 22.26 14.03
C LEU A 38 1.74 23.44 14.87
N ASP A 39 1.80 23.35 16.20
CA ASP A 39 1.27 24.35 17.15
C ASP A 39 -0.16 24.82 16.85
N VAL A 40 -0.99 23.91 16.33
CA VAL A 40 -2.40 24.20 16.01
C VAL A 40 -3.20 24.16 17.31
N MET A 41 -3.21 25.30 18.01
CA MET A 41 -4.00 25.52 19.21
C MET A 41 -5.43 25.93 18.84
N GLY A 42 -6.42 25.15 19.28
CA GLY A 42 -7.83 25.54 19.21
C GLY A 42 -8.71 24.73 18.26
N THR A 43 -8.15 23.87 17.38
CA THR A 43 -8.98 22.97 16.56
C THR A 43 -8.48 21.54 16.38
N PRO A 44 -9.42 20.57 16.35
CA PRO A 44 -9.07 19.18 16.14
C PRO A 44 -8.61 18.97 14.70
N ILE A 45 -7.42 18.43 14.49
CA ILE A 45 -6.90 18.12 13.15
C ILE A 45 -7.67 16.91 12.59
N ARG A 46 -8.18 17.01 11.35
CA ARG A 46 -8.78 15.86 10.66
C ARG A 46 -7.70 15.14 9.84
N ILE A 47 -7.51 13.85 10.06
CA ILE A 47 -6.62 13.03 9.24
C ILE A 47 -7.45 12.28 8.20
N GLN A 48 -7.09 12.43 6.92
CA GLN A 48 -7.60 11.59 5.84
C GLN A 48 -6.51 10.66 5.37
N PHE A 49 -6.81 9.37 5.34
CA PHE A 49 -5.93 8.36 4.79
C PHE A 49 -6.30 8.11 3.34
N LYS A 50 -5.36 8.37 2.44
CA LYS A 50 -5.50 8.01 1.03
C LYS A 50 -4.54 6.88 0.74
N GLU A 51 -5.09 5.73 0.36
CA GLU A 51 -4.29 4.69 -0.24
C GLU A 51 -3.92 5.11 -1.65
N GLY A 52 -2.67 4.89 -2.05
CA GLY A 52 -2.29 5.04 -3.44
C GLY A 52 -3.05 4.00 -4.26
N GLU A 53 -3.94 4.44 -5.15
CA GLU A 53 -4.51 3.54 -6.15
C GLU A 53 -3.35 3.00 -6.99
N ASN A 54 -3.12 1.68 -6.92
CA ASN A 54 -2.13 1.05 -7.76
C ASN A 54 -2.67 1.06 -9.21
N PRO A 55 -2.08 1.82 -10.15
CA PRO A 55 -2.57 1.94 -11.52
C PRO A 55 -2.48 0.63 -12.33
N TYR A 56 -1.88 -0.41 -11.75
CA TYR A 56 -1.76 -1.75 -12.33
C TYR A 56 -2.70 -2.79 -11.68
N ALA A 57 -3.44 -2.44 -10.62
CA ALA A 57 -4.29 -3.39 -9.90
C ALA A 57 -5.40 -4.01 -10.77
N ASN A 58 -5.97 -3.22 -11.70
CA ASN A 58 -7.02 -3.67 -12.60
C ASN A 58 -6.54 -4.04 -14.01
N LYS A 59 -5.23 -3.98 -14.28
CA LYS A 59 -4.68 -4.42 -15.58
C LYS A 59 -4.32 -5.90 -15.50
N ARG A 60 -5.11 -6.75 -16.15
CA ARG A 60 -4.68 -8.12 -16.48
C ARG A 60 -3.44 -8.00 -17.37
N ASN A 61 -2.28 -8.39 -16.86
CA ASN A 61 -1.05 -8.40 -17.63
C ASN A 61 -1.15 -9.54 -18.67
N THR A 62 -1.69 -9.24 -19.84
CA THR A 62 -1.65 -10.17 -20.97
C THR A 62 -0.19 -10.36 -21.34
N LEU A 63 0.36 -11.52 -20.98
CA LEU A 63 1.77 -11.82 -21.20
C LEU A 63 2.11 -11.59 -22.67
N THR A 64 3.16 -10.81 -22.93
CA THR A 64 3.68 -10.69 -24.28
C THR A 64 4.22 -12.05 -24.75
N PRO A 65 4.26 -12.33 -26.07
CA PRO A 65 4.72 -13.62 -26.59
C PRO A 65 6.13 -14.01 -26.09
N THR A 66 6.99 -13.02 -25.85
CA THR A 66 8.33 -13.18 -25.28
C THR A 66 8.28 -13.56 -23.80
N GLN A 67 7.38 -12.97 -23.01
CA GLN A 67 7.17 -13.32 -21.60
C GLN A 67 6.60 -14.74 -21.44
N MET A 68 5.70 -15.18 -22.34
CA MET A 68 5.18 -16.56 -22.34
C MET A 68 6.29 -17.58 -22.57
N ARG A 69 7.17 -17.34 -23.55
CA ARG A 69 8.34 -18.21 -23.82
C ARG A 69 9.30 -18.28 -22.64
N LYS A 70 9.56 -17.15 -21.97
CA LYS A 70 10.40 -17.10 -20.76
C LYS A 70 9.80 -17.92 -19.61
N ARG A 71 8.48 -17.80 -19.39
CA ARG A 71 7.74 -18.57 -18.38
C ARG A 71 7.78 -20.07 -18.68
N GLN A 72 7.55 -20.48 -19.92
CA GLN A 72 7.62 -21.90 -20.34
C GLN A 72 9.00 -22.51 -20.07
N ARG A 73 10.09 -21.79 -20.39
CA ARG A 73 11.46 -22.23 -20.12
C ARG A 73 11.71 -22.41 -18.62
N LEU A 74 11.29 -21.46 -17.79
CA LEU A 74 11.43 -21.52 -16.34
C LEU A 74 10.61 -22.65 -15.71
N MET A 75 9.39 -22.90 -16.22
CA MET A 75 8.55 -23.99 -15.72
C MET A 75 9.12 -25.37 -16.09
N LYS A 76 9.67 -25.51 -17.31
CA LYS A 76 10.33 -26.76 -17.73
C LYS A 76 11.52 -27.10 -16.84
N THR A 77 12.38 -26.12 -16.53
CA THR A 77 13.55 -26.35 -15.67
C THR A 77 13.17 -26.65 -14.22
N HIS A 78 12.11 -26.02 -13.70
CA HIS A 78 11.60 -26.32 -12.36
C HIS A 78 10.99 -27.72 -12.29
N GLN A 79 10.26 -28.14 -13.33
CA GLN A 79 9.64 -29.45 -13.42
C GLN A 79 10.69 -30.56 -13.57
N GLU A 80 11.73 -30.36 -14.38
CA GLU A 80 12.88 -31.28 -14.47
C GLU A 80 13.58 -31.42 -13.12
N LYS A 81 13.86 -30.32 -12.41
CA LYS A 81 14.46 -30.37 -11.07
C LYS A 81 13.58 -31.12 -10.07
N GLN A 82 12.27 -30.89 -10.07
CA GLN A 82 11.35 -31.61 -9.19
C GLN A 82 11.27 -33.10 -9.51
N VAL A 83 11.32 -33.49 -10.79
CA VAL A 83 11.31 -34.91 -11.18
C VAL A 83 12.62 -35.58 -10.78
N ILE A 84 13.76 -34.91 -10.95
CA ILE A 84 15.07 -35.44 -10.54
C ILE A 84 15.12 -35.59 -9.01
N ASP A 85 14.71 -34.56 -8.27
CA ASP A 85 14.63 -34.59 -6.80
C ASP A 85 13.78 -35.77 -6.32
N ARG A 86 12.56 -35.92 -6.86
CA ARG A 86 11.66 -37.04 -6.50
C ARG A 86 12.24 -38.42 -6.83
N ARG A 87 13.02 -38.53 -7.91
CA ARG A 87 13.65 -39.79 -8.33
C ARG A 87 14.89 -40.16 -7.50
N VAL A 88 15.53 -39.19 -6.85
CA VAL A 88 16.65 -39.42 -5.91
C VAL A 88 16.15 -39.92 -4.55
N TYR A 89 14.95 -39.54 -4.12
CA TYR A 89 14.33 -40.02 -2.86
C TYR A 89 13.62 -41.38 -2.99
N GLU A 90 13.45 -41.91 -4.21
CA GLU A 90 12.86 -43.24 -4.46
C GLU A 90 13.90 -44.36 -4.69
N CYS A 91 15.20 -44.07 -4.48
CA CYS A 91 16.30 -45.06 -4.45
C CYS A 91 16.70 -45.43 -3.02
#